data_AF-V5FIL2-F1
#
_entry.id   AF-V5FIL2-F1
#
_cell.length_a   1.000
_cell.length_b   1.000
_cell.length_c   1.000
_cell.angle_alpha   90.00
_cell.angle_beta   90.00
_cell.angle_gamma   90.00
#
_symmetry.space_group_name_H-M   'P 1'
#
loop_
_entity.id
_entity.type
_entity.pdbx_description
1 polymer ?
#
loop_
_entity_poly.entity_id
_entity_poly.type
_entity_poly.pdbx_seq_one_letter_code
_entity_poly.pdbx_strand_id
1 'polypeptide(L)'
;MPDSFDWRKLPVRRDARFEMLEEKFCSTKGAKSDVRVFSTIKELMVFAALIGYQLDDYKPLESKVSTTPILLETYATTGHDAYIYLIALAKEPSLNTLKDENLRFAISIFEGYCNSGLSYIDSWIMSNIGEPLMTNILFNHTLEYLVDNE
;
A
#
# COMPACT_ATOMS: atom_id res chain seq x y z
N MET A 1 -27.38 22.27 -15.02
CA MET A 1 -26.27 21.32 -15.21
C MET A 1 -26.10 20.61 -13.88
N PRO A 2 -26.36 19.29 -13.75
CA PRO A 2 -25.99 18.61 -12.51
C PRO A 2 -24.47 18.71 -12.38
N ASP A 3 -23.98 19.00 -11.17
CA ASP A 3 -22.56 19.09 -10.87
C ASP A 3 -21.84 17.86 -11.42
N SER A 4 -20.94 18.09 -12.38
CA SER A 4 -20.08 17.05 -12.95
C SER A 4 -19.34 16.38 -11.79
N PHE A 5 -19.54 15.08 -11.60
CA PHE A 5 -18.82 14.28 -10.62
C PHE A 5 -17.31 14.43 -10.84
N ASP A 6 -16.64 15.18 -9.95
CA ASP A 6 -15.22 15.46 -10.06
C ASP A 6 -14.41 14.36 -9.36
N TRP A 7 -14.20 13.26 -10.09
CA TRP A 7 -13.50 12.07 -9.59
C TRP A 7 -12.08 12.35 -9.08
N ARG A 8 -11.41 13.39 -9.62
CA ARG A 8 -10.04 13.77 -9.26
C ARG A 8 -9.91 14.14 -7.78
N LYS A 9 -10.98 14.68 -7.21
CA LYS A 9 -11.05 15.11 -5.80
C LYS A 9 -11.39 13.98 -4.85
N LEU A 10 -11.60 12.75 -5.33
CA LEU A 10 -11.85 11.62 -4.45
C LEU A 10 -10.61 11.34 -3.60
N PRO A 11 -10.77 11.21 -2.27
CA PRO A 11 -9.66 10.85 -1.40
C PRO A 11 -9.40 9.35 -1.49
N VAL A 12 -8.12 8.99 -1.59
CA VAL A 12 -7.60 7.64 -1.34
C VAL A 12 -6.89 7.67 0.00
N ARG A 13 -7.37 6.89 0.94
CA ARG A 13 -7.03 6.99 2.36
C ARG A 13 -6.11 5.87 2.80
N ARG A 14 -5.35 6.16 3.84
CA ARG A 14 -4.63 5.17 4.64
C ARG A 14 -4.83 5.48 6.10
N ASP A 15 -4.67 4.47 6.92
CA ASP A 15 -4.69 4.60 8.36
C ASP A 15 -3.49 5.41 8.86
N ALA A 16 -3.74 6.44 9.68
CA ALA A 16 -2.70 7.30 10.23
C ALA A 16 -1.75 6.57 11.19
N ARG A 17 -2.12 5.38 11.69
CA ARG A 17 -1.24 4.56 12.55
C ARG A 17 0.07 4.16 11.86
N PHE A 18 0.12 4.16 10.52
CA PHE A 18 1.30 3.79 9.73
C PHE A 18 2.21 4.98 9.37
N GLU A 19 2.02 6.16 9.96
CA GLU A 19 2.82 7.36 9.66
C GLU A 19 4.33 7.12 9.84
N MET A 20 4.74 6.31 10.83
CA MET A 20 6.15 5.95 11.03
C MET A 20 6.75 5.16 9.86
N LEU A 21 5.95 4.36 9.14
CA LEU A 21 6.42 3.66 7.94
C LEU A 21 6.68 4.65 6.80
N GLU A 22 5.85 5.67 6.69
CA GLU A 22 6.01 6.71 5.68
C GLU A 22 7.31 7.49 5.91
N GLU A 23 7.58 7.89 7.15
CA GLU A 23 8.83 8.57 7.51
C GLU A 23 10.07 7.70 7.26
N LYS A 24 9.93 6.38 7.40
CA LYS A 24 11.03 5.42 7.26
C LYS A 24 11.34 5.08 5.80
N PHE A 25 10.33 4.87 4.94
CA PHE A 25 10.53 4.37 3.58
C PHE A 25 10.32 5.40 2.47
N CYS A 26 9.61 6.49 2.73
CA CYS A 26 9.30 7.48 1.70
C CYS A 26 10.24 8.68 1.74
N SER A 27 10.56 9.20 0.55
CA SER A 27 11.37 10.41 0.38
C SER A 27 10.55 11.70 0.54
N THR A 28 9.74 11.81 1.59
CA THR A 28 8.93 13.01 1.87
C THR A 28 9.69 14.03 2.72
N LYS A 29 9.22 15.29 2.73
CA LYS A 29 9.80 16.36 3.55
C LYS A 29 9.74 15.96 5.03
N GLY A 30 10.89 15.65 5.64
CA GLY A 30 11.01 15.25 7.04
C GLY A 30 11.66 13.87 7.28
N ALA A 31 11.91 13.10 6.22
CA ALA A 31 12.54 11.78 6.33
C ALA A 31 13.95 11.85 6.98
N LYS A 32 14.13 11.15 8.10
CA LYS A 32 15.40 11.04 8.85
C LYS A 32 16.20 9.78 8.50
N SER A 33 15.69 8.94 7.60
CA SER A 33 16.30 7.68 7.20
C SER A 33 17.18 7.85 5.95
N ASP A 34 18.38 7.29 5.98
CA ASP A 34 19.26 7.16 4.80
C ASP A 34 18.76 6.09 3.81
N VAL A 35 17.88 5.20 4.26
CA VAL A 35 17.27 4.15 3.43
C VAL A 35 15.95 4.69 2.87
N ARG A 36 15.92 5.02 1.57
CA ARG A 36 14.74 5.53 0.87
C ARG A 36 14.35 4.56 -0.23
N VAL A 37 13.26 3.83 -0.03
CA VAL A 37 12.79 2.79 -0.97
C VAL A 37 11.77 3.37 -1.94
N PHE A 38 10.87 4.23 -1.44
CA PHE A 38 9.83 4.86 -2.24
C PHE A 38 10.07 6.36 -2.40
N SER A 39 9.79 6.89 -3.58
CA SER A 39 9.89 8.33 -3.83
C SER A 39 8.71 9.07 -3.21
N THR A 40 7.55 8.43 -3.14
CA THR A 40 6.31 9.04 -2.66
C THR A 40 5.49 8.09 -1.79
N ILE A 41 4.59 8.63 -0.97
CA ILE A 41 3.67 7.83 -0.15
C ILE A 41 2.70 7.03 -1.02
N LYS A 42 2.27 7.56 -2.18
CA LYS A 42 1.39 6.81 -3.10
C LYS A 42 2.06 5.53 -3.62
N GLU A 43 3.38 5.54 -3.85
CA GLU A 43 4.13 4.35 -4.28
C GLU A 43 4.16 3.31 -3.16
N LEU A 44 4.40 3.74 -1.92
CA LEU A 44 4.28 2.87 -0.74
C LEU A 44 2.87 2.28 -0.64
N MET A 45 1.82 3.08 -0.84
CA MET A 45 0.43 2.61 -0.78
C MET A 45 0.12 1.58 -1.88
N VAL A 46 0.59 1.81 -3.11
CA VAL A 46 0.44 0.83 -4.20
C VAL A 46 1.17 -0.46 -3.87
N PHE A 47 2.42 -0.38 -3.41
CA PHE A 47 3.20 -1.55 -3.02
C PHE A 47 2.55 -2.33 -1.87
N ALA A 48 2.08 -1.63 -0.84
CA ALA A 48 1.35 -2.24 0.27
C ALA A 48 0.06 -2.93 -0.22
N ALA A 49 -0.72 -2.29 -1.10
CA ALA A 49 -1.92 -2.90 -1.65
C ALA A 49 -1.61 -4.19 -2.43
N LEU A 50 -0.51 -4.23 -3.18
CA LEU A 50 -0.05 -5.44 -3.86
C LEU A 50 0.36 -6.54 -2.86
N ILE A 51 1.03 -6.20 -1.75
CA ILE A 51 1.32 -7.16 -0.67
C ILE A 51 0.03 -7.72 -0.08
N GLY A 52 -0.92 -6.85 0.30
CA GLY A 52 -2.19 -7.28 0.87
C GLY A 52 -2.94 -8.21 -0.08
N TYR A 53 -2.97 -7.89 -1.37
CA TYR A 53 -3.55 -8.75 -2.41
C TYR A 53 -2.82 -10.09 -2.54
N GLN A 54 -1.48 -10.08 -2.57
CA GLN A 54 -0.66 -11.29 -2.68
C GLN A 54 -0.85 -12.24 -1.47
N LEU A 55 -1.13 -11.69 -0.29
CA LEU A 55 -1.44 -12.45 0.92
C LEU A 55 -2.91 -12.89 1.00
N ASP A 56 -3.74 -12.49 0.02
CA ASP A 56 -5.20 -12.61 0.04
C ASP A 56 -5.85 -12.10 1.35
N ASP A 57 -5.28 -11.03 1.92
CA ASP A 57 -5.75 -10.44 3.16
C ASP A 57 -6.34 -9.05 2.90
N TYR A 58 -7.66 -8.96 3.06
CA TYR A 58 -8.42 -7.72 2.88
C TYR A 58 -8.87 -7.18 4.24
N LYS A 59 -8.38 -6.00 4.61
CA LYS A 59 -8.72 -5.35 5.89
C LYS A 59 -9.30 -3.96 5.64
N PRO A 60 -10.62 -3.80 5.54
CA PRO A 60 -11.23 -2.49 5.26
C PRO A 60 -10.86 -1.47 6.35
N LEU A 61 -10.77 -0.19 5.98
CA LEU A 61 -10.56 0.89 6.95
C LEU A 61 -11.77 1.01 7.87
N GLU A 62 -11.53 1.01 9.18
CA GLU A 62 -12.60 1.17 10.16
C GLU A 62 -13.16 2.60 10.15
N SER A 63 -14.48 2.76 10.34
CA SER A 63 -15.14 4.07 10.22
C SER A 63 -14.70 5.12 11.26
N LYS A 64 -14.07 4.70 12.37
CA LYS A 64 -13.64 5.58 13.47
C LYS A 64 -12.14 5.83 13.52
N VAL A 65 -11.39 5.26 12.58
CA VAL A 65 -9.94 5.39 12.53
C VAL A 65 -9.55 6.74 11.91
N SER A 66 -8.48 7.34 12.45
CA SER A 66 -7.86 8.53 11.84
C SER A 66 -7.20 8.13 10.52
N THR A 67 -7.50 8.86 9.45
CA THR A 67 -6.97 8.55 8.11
C THR A 67 -6.33 9.77 7.47
N THR A 68 -5.28 9.52 6.69
CA THR A 68 -4.61 10.57 5.91
C THR A 68 -4.92 10.36 4.42
N PRO A 69 -5.57 11.32 3.74
CA PRO A 69 -5.93 11.19 2.34
C PRO A 69 -4.80 11.62 1.38
N ILE A 70 -4.78 11.03 0.19
CA ILE A 70 -4.12 11.54 -1.02
C ILE A 70 -5.20 11.64 -2.09
N LEU A 71 -5.29 12.75 -2.81
CA LEU A 71 -6.29 12.90 -3.88
C LEU A 71 -6.02 11.93 -5.03
N LEU A 72 -7.07 11.35 -5.58
CA LEU A 72 -6.98 10.41 -6.70
C LEU A 72 -6.24 11.02 -7.90
N GLU A 73 -6.38 12.32 -8.13
CA GLU A 73 -5.61 13.07 -9.14
C GLU A 73 -4.10 12.87 -9.02
N THR A 74 -3.57 12.74 -7.80
CA THR A 74 -2.14 12.55 -7.53
C THR A 74 -1.65 11.17 -8.03
N TYR A 75 -2.53 10.17 -7.98
CA TYR A 75 -2.27 8.85 -8.56
C TYR A 75 -2.33 8.93 -10.09
N ALA A 76 -3.41 9.51 -10.61
CA ALA A 76 -3.69 9.64 -12.05
C ALA A 76 -2.62 10.39 -12.83
N THR A 77 -2.02 11.44 -12.23
CA THR A 77 -0.94 12.22 -12.86
C THR A 77 0.28 11.35 -13.23
N THR A 78 0.43 10.20 -12.58
CA THR A 78 1.54 9.27 -12.77
C THR A 78 1.07 7.87 -13.20
N GLY A 79 -0.20 7.71 -13.57
CA GLY A 79 -0.79 6.42 -13.96
C GLY A 79 -0.88 5.37 -12.85
N HIS A 80 -0.69 5.76 -11.57
CA HIS A 80 -0.76 4.82 -10.44
C HIS A 80 -2.20 4.49 -10.05
N ASP A 81 -3.17 5.24 -10.54
CA ASP A 81 -4.61 4.95 -10.39
C ASP A 81 -4.99 3.65 -11.11
N ALA A 82 -4.26 3.25 -12.15
CA ALA A 82 -4.42 1.94 -12.78
C ALA A 82 -4.36 0.78 -11.77
N TYR A 83 -3.49 0.86 -10.75
CA TYR A 83 -3.41 -0.19 -9.71
C TYR A 83 -4.64 -0.23 -8.81
N ILE A 84 -5.31 0.91 -8.58
CA ILE A 84 -6.58 0.97 -7.83
C ILE A 84 -7.63 0.17 -8.59
N TYR A 85 -7.75 0.42 -9.90
CA TYR A 85 -8.69 -0.31 -10.75
C TYR A 85 -8.34 -1.79 -10.88
N LEU A 86 -7.06 -2.13 -11.07
CA LEU A 86 -6.62 -3.52 -11.23
C LEU A 86 -6.88 -4.35 -9.98
N ILE A 87 -6.57 -3.83 -8.80
CA ILE A 87 -6.83 -4.51 -7.53
C ILE A 87 -8.33 -4.66 -7.30
N ALA A 88 -9.12 -3.62 -7.59
CA ALA A 88 -10.57 -3.69 -7.49
C ALA A 88 -11.17 -4.75 -8.43
N LEU A 89 -10.71 -4.80 -9.69
CA LEU A 89 -11.15 -5.78 -10.68
C LEU A 89 -10.71 -7.20 -10.31
N ALA A 90 -9.53 -7.37 -9.73
CA ALA A 90 -9.04 -8.66 -9.28
C ALA A 90 -9.89 -9.23 -8.12
N LYS A 91 -10.39 -8.35 -7.23
CA LYS A 91 -11.27 -8.74 -6.12
C LYS A 91 -12.72 -8.93 -6.55
N GLU A 92 -13.22 -8.06 -7.42
CA GLU A 92 -14.58 -8.08 -7.96
C GLU A 92 -14.51 -8.09 -9.50
N PRO A 93 -14.49 -9.29 -10.14
CA PRO A 93 -14.26 -9.47 -11.57
C PRO A 93 -15.43 -9.01 -12.46
N SER A 94 -15.72 -7.71 -12.42
CA SER A 94 -16.82 -7.09 -13.13
C SER A 94 -16.36 -5.79 -13.78
N LEU A 95 -16.71 -5.61 -15.06
CA LEU A 95 -16.45 -4.35 -15.77
C LEU A 95 -17.19 -3.16 -15.14
N ASN A 96 -18.23 -3.41 -14.35
CA ASN A 96 -18.91 -2.35 -13.60
C ASN A 96 -17.96 -1.67 -12.60
N THR A 97 -17.01 -2.39 -12.02
CA THR A 97 -16.01 -1.86 -11.08
C THR A 97 -15.14 -0.75 -11.69
N LEU A 98 -15.00 -0.73 -13.02
CA LEU A 98 -14.20 0.25 -13.76
C LEU A 98 -14.96 1.55 -14.10
N LYS A 99 -16.27 1.61 -13.84
CA LYS A 99 -17.09 2.80 -14.13
C LYS A 99 -16.87 3.87 -13.06
N ASP A 100 -16.91 5.14 -13.47
CA ASP A 100 -16.76 6.30 -12.57
C ASP A 100 -17.74 6.28 -11.38
N GLU A 101 -18.97 5.79 -11.59
CA GLU A 101 -19.99 5.64 -10.54
C GLU A 101 -19.57 4.67 -9.42
N ASN A 102 -18.73 3.69 -9.74
CA ASN A 102 -18.21 2.68 -8.82
C ASN A 102 -16.78 2.99 -8.35
N LEU A 103 -16.21 4.13 -8.73
CA LEU A 103 -14.85 4.49 -8.38
C LEU A 103 -14.62 4.57 -6.87
N ARG A 104 -15.61 5.01 -6.09
CA ARG A 104 -15.54 4.99 -4.62
C ARG A 104 -15.41 3.56 -4.07
N PHE A 105 -16.10 2.61 -4.71
CA PHE A 105 -16.01 1.20 -4.35
C PHE A 105 -14.63 0.64 -4.71
N ALA A 106 -14.13 0.92 -5.92
CA ALA A 106 -12.78 0.53 -6.32
C ALA A 106 -11.70 1.08 -5.38
N ILE A 107 -11.81 2.35 -4.99
CA ILE A 107 -10.95 2.97 -3.97
C ILE A 107 -11.03 2.21 -2.65
N SER A 108 -12.22 1.87 -2.15
CA SER A 108 -12.36 1.15 -0.87
C SER A 108 -11.75 -0.26 -0.89
N ILE A 109 -11.74 -0.94 -2.05
CA ILE A 109 -11.07 -2.23 -2.20
C ILE A 109 -9.56 -2.03 -2.11
N PHE A 110 -9.03 -1.07 -2.88
CA PHE A 110 -7.62 -0.72 -2.83
C PHE A 110 -7.16 -0.32 -1.42
N GLU A 111 -7.92 0.54 -0.74
CA GLU A 111 -7.65 0.99 0.63
C GLU A 111 -7.59 -0.18 1.61
N GLY A 112 -8.48 -1.17 1.48
CA GLY A 112 -8.49 -2.32 2.38
C GLY A 112 -7.32 -3.28 2.18
N TYR A 113 -6.88 -3.48 0.93
CA TYR A 113 -5.64 -4.23 0.66
C TYR A 113 -4.40 -3.45 1.07
N CYS A 114 -4.39 -2.13 0.83
CA CYS A 114 -3.33 -1.23 1.29
C CYS A 114 -3.17 -1.29 2.81
N ASN A 115 -4.28 -1.25 3.55
CA ASN A 115 -4.30 -1.33 5.01
C ASN A 115 -3.76 -2.66 5.54
N SER A 116 -4.11 -3.79 4.91
CA SER A 116 -3.51 -5.10 5.23
C SER A 116 -2.00 -5.10 4.96
N GLY A 117 -1.57 -4.66 3.77
CA GLY A 117 -0.16 -4.65 3.42
C GLY A 117 0.68 -3.76 4.32
N LEU A 118 0.18 -2.58 4.71
CA LEU A 118 0.85 -1.71 5.67
C LEU A 118 0.96 -2.39 7.05
N SER A 119 -0.09 -3.08 7.50
CA SER A 119 -0.04 -3.87 8.74
C SER A 119 1.01 -4.97 8.68
N TYR A 120 1.14 -5.65 7.53
CA TYR A 120 2.13 -6.68 7.31
C TYR A 120 3.56 -6.11 7.32
N ILE A 121 3.80 -5.01 6.59
CA ILE A 121 5.10 -4.31 6.57
C ILE A 121 5.48 -3.87 7.98
N ASP A 122 4.55 -3.27 8.73
CA ASP A 122 4.78 -2.83 10.11
C ASP A 122 5.19 -3.98 11.03
N SER A 123 4.41 -5.07 10.99
CA SER A 123 4.67 -6.28 11.79
C SER A 123 6.00 -6.92 11.43
N TRP A 124 6.33 -6.97 10.13
CA TRP A 124 7.61 -7.48 9.65
C TRP A 124 8.76 -6.62 10.19
N ILE A 125 8.66 -5.30 10.15
CA ILE A 125 9.69 -4.43 10.72
C ILE A 125 9.84 -4.68 12.20
N MET A 126 8.75 -4.67 12.97
CA MET A 126 8.76 -4.90 14.42
C MET A 126 9.42 -6.22 14.80
N SER A 127 9.18 -7.27 14.01
CA SER A 127 9.76 -8.60 14.21
C SER A 127 11.25 -8.67 13.83
N ASN A 128 11.74 -7.73 13.02
CA ASN A 128 13.12 -7.68 12.53
C ASN A 128 13.91 -6.48 13.10
N ILE A 129 13.39 -5.77 14.12
CA ILE A 129 14.12 -4.69 14.81
C ILE A 129 15.27 -5.30 15.61
N GLY A 130 16.45 -5.34 15.00
CA GLY A 130 17.68 -5.85 15.61
C GLY A 130 18.65 -6.48 14.61
N GLU A 131 18.17 -6.84 13.42
CA GLU A 131 18.98 -7.54 12.42
C GLU A 131 19.35 -6.61 11.25
N PRO A 132 20.63 -6.54 10.84
CA PRO A 132 20.99 -5.86 9.61
C PRO A 132 20.33 -6.61 8.44
N LEU A 133 19.31 -5.98 7.84
CA LEU A 133 18.45 -6.53 6.78
C LEU A 133 19.21 -7.28 5.67
N MET A 134 20.41 -6.82 5.33
CA MET A 134 21.26 -7.39 4.27
C MET A 134 22.10 -8.59 4.71
N THR A 135 22.45 -8.69 5.99
CA THR A 135 23.32 -9.78 6.47
C THR A 135 22.55 -11.09 6.57
N ASN A 136 21.27 -11.04 6.98
CA ASN A 136 20.49 -12.26 7.21
C ASN A 136 19.83 -12.85 5.98
N ILE A 137 19.47 -12.08 4.94
CA ILE A 137 18.95 -12.72 3.72
C ILE A 137 20.02 -13.63 3.11
N LEU A 138 21.27 -13.14 3.01
CA LEU A 138 22.38 -13.98 2.55
C LEU A 138 22.71 -15.08 3.56
N PHE A 139 22.78 -14.78 4.85
CA PHE A 139 23.18 -15.76 5.86
C PHE A 139 22.15 -16.89 6.04
N ASN A 140 20.85 -16.57 6.07
CA ASN A 140 19.77 -17.55 6.20
C ASN A 140 19.66 -18.41 4.93
N HIS A 141 19.74 -17.83 3.73
CA HIS A 141 19.80 -18.63 2.50
C HIS A 141 21.03 -19.55 2.46
N THR A 142 22.17 -19.09 2.99
CA THR A 142 23.39 -19.89 3.05
C THR A 142 23.27 -21.02 4.08
N LEU A 143 22.65 -20.75 5.23
CA LEU A 143 22.39 -21.76 6.26
C LEU A 143 21.37 -22.81 5.79
N GLU A 144 20.25 -22.40 5.20
CA GLU A 144 19.26 -23.32 4.62
C GLU A 144 19.92 -24.23 3.59
N TYR A 145 20.73 -23.67 2.68
CA TYR A 145 21.47 -24.47 1.70
C TYR A 145 22.43 -25.48 2.36
N LEU A 146 23.12 -25.10 3.43
CA LEU A 146 24.06 -26.00 4.11
C LEU A 146 23.34 -27.12 4.87
N VAL A 147 22.16 -26.85 5.43
CA VAL A 147 21.33 -27.84 6.15
C VAL A 147 20.65 -28.80 5.19
N ASP A 148 20.18 -28.32 4.03
CA ASP A 148 19.48 -29.14 3.04
C ASP A 148 20.42 -30.02 2.18
N ASN A 149 21.74 -29.76 2.22
CA ASN A 149 22.75 -30.49 1.44
C ASN A 149 23.76 -31.27 2.31
N GLU A 150 23.44 -31.56 3.58
CA GLU A 150 24.06 -32.65 4.36
C GLU A 150 23.30 -33.97 4.21
#